data_AF-A0A0F9EVL6-F1
#
_entry.id   AF-A0A0F9EVL6-F1
#
_cell.length_a   1.000
_cell.length_b   1.000
_cell.length_c   1.000
_cell.angle_alpha   90.00
_cell.angle_beta   90.00
_cell.angle_gamma   90.00
#
_symmetry.space_group_name_H-M   'P 1'
#
loop_
_entity.id
_entity.type
_entity.pdbx_description
1 polymer ?
#
loop_
_entity_poly.entity_id
_entity_poly.type
_entity_poly.pdbx_seq_one_letter_code
_entity_poly.pdbx_strand_id
1 'polypeptide(L)'
;MLQEFTATNDVDEDGLPAGGNVTSIGLSIEWQKGPRGIDDYGELGEPNGAFVETVIAVALQRIEWYQEVNGGRFACEENANAIDYLRGALDVLDARTKDRQRRGVEGTHQT
;
A
#
# COMPACT_ATOMS: atom_id res chain seq x y z
N MET A 1 -9.23 16.08 7.57
CA MET A 1 -10.23 15.44 8.47
C MET A 1 -9.98 13.95 8.43
N LEU A 2 -9.91 13.29 9.59
CA LEU A 2 -9.80 11.84 9.68
C LEU A 2 -11.18 11.28 10.02
N GLN A 3 -11.67 10.34 9.23
CA GLN A 3 -12.94 9.66 9.49
C GLN A 3 -12.71 8.51 10.47
N GLU A 4 -13.74 8.16 11.24
CA GLU A 4 -13.77 6.89 11.96
C GLU A 4 -13.75 5.72 10.96
N PHE A 5 -13.02 4.67 11.29
CA PHE A 5 -12.95 3.45 10.48
C PHE A 5 -12.87 2.24 11.38
N THR A 6 -13.32 1.10 10.87
CA THR A 6 -13.12 -0.20 11.50
C THR A 6 -11.96 -0.90 10.79
N ALA A 7 -11.03 -1.45 11.56
CA ALA A 7 -9.91 -2.22 11.04
C ALA A 7 -9.88 -3.60 11.70
N THR A 8 -9.74 -4.64 10.87
CA THR A 8 -9.49 -6.02 11.29
C THR A 8 -8.12 -6.42 10.77
N ASN A 9 -7.29 -7.01 11.63
CA ASN A 9 -5.99 -7.54 11.24
C ASN A 9 -5.98 -9.03 11.54
N ASP A 10 -5.94 -9.84 10.49
CA ASP A 10 -6.03 -11.29 10.61
C ASP A 10 -4.64 -11.90 10.70
N VAL A 11 -4.52 -12.96 11.50
CA VAL A 11 -3.32 -13.79 11.61
C VAL A 11 -3.65 -15.24 11.30
N ASP A 12 -2.68 -15.98 10.77
CA ASP A 12 -2.80 -17.43 10.57
C ASP A 12 -2.51 -18.22 11.87
N GLU A 13 -2.48 -19.54 11.77
CA GLU A 13 -2.23 -20.46 12.91
C GLU A 13 -0.84 -20.23 13.55
N ASP A 14 0.12 -19.68 12.81
CA ASP A 14 1.48 -19.38 13.27
C ASP A 14 1.62 -17.93 13.79
N GLY A 15 0.53 -17.16 13.78
CA GLY A 15 0.52 -15.76 14.20
C GLY A 15 1.12 -14.79 13.17
N LEU A 16 1.24 -15.22 11.91
CA LEU A 16 1.77 -14.41 10.82
C LEU A 16 0.64 -13.61 10.12
N PRO A 17 0.95 -12.47 9.48
CA PRO A 17 -0.07 -11.65 8.84
C PRO A 17 -0.84 -12.40 7.73
N ALA A 18 -2.15 -12.55 7.91
CA ALA A 18 -3.05 -13.27 7.01
C ALA A 18 -4.08 -12.36 6.30
N GLY A 19 -3.83 -11.05 6.32
CA GLY A 19 -4.67 -10.04 5.68
C GLY A 19 -5.51 -9.27 6.70
N GLY A 20 -6.82 -9.20 6.46
CA GLY A 20 -7.76 -8.35 7.17
C GLY A 20 -8.28 -7.21 6.30
N ASN A 21 -9.00 -6.27 6.89
CA ASN A 21 -9.66 -5.21 6.13
C ASN A 21 -9.78 -3.89 6.90
N VAL A 22 -10.03 -2.82 6.14
CA VAL A 22 -10.39 -1.50 6.66
C VAL A 22 -11.63 -1.01 5.95
N THR A 23 -12.63 -0.56 6.71
CA THR A 23 -13.87 0.01 6.17
C THR A 23 -14.21 1.35 6.81
N SER A 24 -14.68 2.29 5.99
CA SER A 24 -15.23 3.58 6.42
C SER A 24 -16.20 4.10 5.36
N ILE A 25 -16.77 5.30 5.58
CA ILE A 25 -17.64 5.95 4.61
C ILE A 25 -16.84 6.27 3.34
N GLY A 26 -17.10 5.52 2.27
CA GLY A 26 -16.41 5.68 0.98
C GLY A 26 -15.04 5.00 0.90
N LEU A 27 -14.69 4.15 1.87
CA LEU A 27 -13.43 3.39 1.91
C LEU A 27 -13.70 1.91 2.20
N SER A 28 -13.16 1.03 1.36
CA SER A 28 -13.12 -0.42 1.60
C SER A 28 -11.78 -0.95 1.09
N ILE A 29 -10.97 -1.46 2.00
CA ILE A 29 -9.67 -2.08 1.69
C ILE A 29 -9.70 -3.50 2.22
N GLU A 30 -9.45 -4.46 1.32
CA GLU A 30 -9.15 -5.84 1.69
C GLU A 30 -7.64 -6.03 1.51
N TRP A 31 -6.91 -6.35 2.58
CA TRP A 31 -5.45 -6.47 2.54
C TRP A 31 -5.01 -7.78 1.89
N GLN A 32 -3.85 -7.75 1.22
CA GLN A 32 -3.19 -8.94 0.72
C GLN A 32 -3.07 -9.99 1.84
N LYS A 33 -3.56 -11.19 1.56
CA LYS A 33 -3.53 -12.33 2.48
C LYS A 33 -2.25 -13.11 2.28
N GLY A 34 -1.39 -13.10 3.30
CA GLY A 34 -0.11 -13.77 3.27
C GLY A 34 0.81 -13.29 2.13
N PRO A 35 1.94 -13.98 1.91
CA PRO A 35 2.75 -13.71 0.75
C PRO A 35 2.02 -14.07 -0.55
N ARG A 36 2.39 -13.42 -1.67
CA ARG A 36 1.90 -13.77 -3.01
C ARG A 36 2.20 -15.23 -3.39
N GLY A 37 3.23 -15.82 -2.77
CA GLY A 37 3.73 -17.13 -3.12
C GLY A 37 4.26 -17.18 -4.56
N ILE A 38 4.47 -18.39 -5.02
CA ILE A 38 4.86 -18.71 -6.39
C ILE A 38 3.75 -19.56 -7.00
N ASP A 39 3.33 -19.23 -8.22
CA ASP A 39 2.30 -19.95 -8.95
C ASP A 39 2.84 -21.26 -9.55
N ASP A 40 1.95 -21.99 -10.24
CA ASP A 40 2.28 -23.28 -10.87
C ASP A 40 3.38 -23.17 -11.96
N TYR A 41 3.71 -21.94 -12.40
CA TYR A 41 4.71 -21.66 -13.43
C TYR A 41 6.04 -21.16 -12.86
N GLY A 42 6.17 -21.00 -11.54
CA GLY A 42 7.38 -20.47 -10.94
C GLY A 42 7.43 -18.95 -10.87
N GLU A 43 6.31 -18.26 -11.16
CA GLU A 43 6.20 -16.80 -11.13
C GLU A 43 5.50 -16.32 -9.85
N LEU A 44 5.66 -15.04 -9.50
CA LEU A 44 4.94 -14.46 -8.35
C LEU A 44 3.42 -14.52 -8.59
N GLY A 45 2.69 -15.21 -7.71
CA GLY A 45 1.24 -15.37 -7.83
C GLY A 45 0.49 -14.03 -7.85
N GLU A 46 -0.68 -13.98 -8.48
CA GLU A 46 -1.50 -12.76 -8.57
C GLU A 46 -1.84 -12.20 -7.17
N PRO A 47 -1.89 -10.86 -7.00
CA PRO A 47 -2.38 -10.25 -5.77
C PRO A 47 -3.81 -10.68 -5.44
N ASN A 48 -4.08 -10.98 -4.18
CA ASN A 48 -5.40 -11.35 -3.66
C ASN A 48 -5.99 -10.25 -2.74
N GLY A 49 -5.28 -9.14 -2.56
CA GLY A 49 -5.70 -7.98 -1.82
C GLY A 49 -4.78 -6.78 -2.06
N ALA A 50 -5.07 -5.67 -1.39
CA ALA A 50 -4.31 -4.44 -1.50
C ALA A 50 -2.95 -4.54 -0.81
N PHE A 51 -1.95 -3.88 -1.39
CA PHE A 51 -0.70 -3.55 -0.73
C PHE A 51 -0.78 -2.16 -0.11
N VAL A 52 -0.01 -1.92 0.95
CA VAL A 52 0.10 -0.60 1.58
C VAL A 52 0.60 0.43 0.56
N GLU A 53 1.57 0.03 -0.26
CA GLU A 53 2.14 0.80 -1.37
C GLU A 53 1.03 1.26 -2.35
N THR A 54 0.07 0.39 -2.68
CA THR A 54 -1.06 0.74 -3.55
C THR A 54 -1.96 1.81 -2.92
N VAL A 55 -2.25 1.68 -1.62
CA VAL A 55 -3.10 2.66 -0.90
C VAL A 55 -2.40 4.01 -0.78
N ILE A 56 -1.09 4.02 -0.52
CA ILE A 56 -0.27 5.25 -0.53
C ILE A 56 -0.30 5.90 -1.92
N ALA A 57 -0.13 5.13 -2.99
CA ALA A 57 -0.17 5.64 -4.36
C ALA A 57 -1.54 6.24 -4.74
N VAL A 58 -2.65 5.64 -4.29
CA VAL A 58 -3.99 6.20 -4.48
C VAL A 58 -4.17 7.52 -3.73
N ALA A 59 -3.67 7.61 -2.50
CA ALA A 59 -3.70 8.86 -1.74
C ALA A 59 -2.83 9.95 -2.41
N LEU A 60 -1.62 9.59 -2.86
CA LEU A 60 -0.72 10.47 -3.61
C LEU A 60 -1.41 11.03 -4.85
N GLN A 61 -1.96 10.15 -5.70
CA GLN A 61 -2.66 10.53 -6.93
C GLN A 61 -3.77 11.55 -6.66
N ARG A 62 -4.52 11.37 -5.57
CA ARG A 62 -5.62 12.26 -5.21
C ARG A 62 -5.14 13.66 -4.84
N ILE A 63 -4.02 13.76 -4.12
CA ILE A 63 -3.43 15.05 -3.73
C ILE A 63 -2.77 15.74 -4.93
N GLU A 64 -2.10 14.99 -5.80
CA GLU A 64 -1.57 15.49 -7.08
C GLU A 64 -2.69 16.11 -7.92
N TRP A 65 -3.85 15.46 -8.00
CA TRP A 65 -5.02 16.02 -8.69
C TRP A 65 -5.49 17.35 -8.08
N TYR A 66 -5.54 17.47 -6.74
CA TYR A 66 -5.88 18.75 -6.11
C TYR A 66 -4.85 19.85 -6.44
N GLN A 67 -3.57 19.48 -6.50
CA GLN A 67 -2.49 20.41 -6.83
C GLN A 67 -2.62 20.96 -8.25
N GLU A 68 -3.12 20.18 -9.21
CA GLU A 68 -3.14 20.54 -10.63
C GLU A 68 -4.49 21.05 -11.14
N VAL A 69 -5.60 20.58 -10.57
CA VAL A 69 -6.94 20.81 -11.13
C VAL A 69 -7.29 22.29 -11.24
N ASN A 70 -7.99 22.64 -12.33
CA ASN A 70 -8.44 24.00 -12.61
C ASN A 70 -7.27 25.01 -12.65
N GLY A 71 -6.18 24.63 -13.32
CA GLY A 71 -4.99 25.48 -13.46
C GLY A 71 -4.29 25.74 -12.12
N GLY A 72 -4.30 24.76 -11.21
CA GLY A 72 -3.69 24.90 -9.89
C GLY A 72 -4.47 25.78 -8.92
N ARG A 73 -5.79 25.97 -9.12
CA ARG A 73 -6.63 26.78 -8.22
C ARG A 73 -6.57 26.32 -6.76
N PHE A 74 -6.35 25.04 -6.53
CA PHE A 74 -6.24 24.43 -5.19
C PHE A 74 -4.81 24.02 -4.84
N ALA A 75 -3.82 24.49 -5.60
CA ALA A 75 -2.42 24.30 -5.28
C ALA A 75 -2.10 25.02 -3.96
N CYS A 76 -1.43 24.32 -3.05
CA CYS A 76 -0.88 24.91 -1.84
C CYS A 76 0.42 24.21 -1.42
N GLU A 77 1.13 24.80 -0.46
CA GLU A 77 2.41 24.27 0.03
C GLU A 77 2.22 22.96 0.81
N GLU A 78 1.13 22.85 1.57
CA GLU A 78 0.82 21.64 2.34
C GLU A 78 0.54 20.44 1.43
N ASN A 79 -0.15 20.65 0.31
CA ASN A 79 -0.36 19.61 -0.70
C ASN A 79 0.97 19.18 -1.33
N ALA A 80 1.83 20.14 -1.69
CA ALA A 80 3.16 19.84 -2.25
C ALA A 80 4.02 19.03 -1.25
N ASN A 81 4.05 19.45 0.01
CA ASN A 81 4.77 18.73 1.06
C ASN A 81 4.20 17.31 1.28
N ALA A 82 2.88 17.15 1.28
CA ALA A 82 2.25 15.84 1.40
C ALA A 82 2.59 14.91 0.22
N ILE A 83 2.64 15.44 -1.00
CA ILE A 83 3.09 14.73 -2.20
C ILE A 83 4.52 14.22 -2.01
N ASP A 84 5.44 15.07 -1.57
CA ASP A 84 6.84 14.71 -1.36
C ASP A 84 7.00 13.63 -0.28
N TYR A 85 6.25 13.72 0.83
CA TYR A 85 6.28 12.69 1.88
C TYR A 85 5.72 11.34 1.41
N LEU A 86 4.63 11.34 0.64
CA LEU A 86 4.04 10.12 0.11
C LEU A 86 4.97 9.46 -0.92
N ARG A 87 5.64 10.25 -1.77
CA ARG A 87 6.68 9.76 -2.69
C ARG A 87 7.86 9.15 -1.92
N GLY A 88 8.36 9.85 -0.90
CA GLY A 88 9.42 9.33 -0.05
C GLY A 88 9.04 8.02 0.65
N ALA A 89 7.78 7.89 1.09
CA ALA A 89 7.27 6.63 1.65
C ALA A 89 7.29 5.49 0.63
N LEU A 90 6.85 5.75 -0.62
CA LEU A 90 6.90 4.77 -1.70
C LEU A 90 8.34 4.35 -2.01
N ASP A 91 9.28 5.30 -2.09
CA ASP A 91 10.69 5.01 -2.35
C ASP A 91 11.31 4.09 -1.29
N VAL A 92 11.01 4.34 -0.01
CA VAL A 92 11.49 3.50 1.10
C VAL A 92 10.90 2.09 1.03
N LEU A 93 9.61 1.95 0.71
CA LEU A 93 8.95 0.66 0.61
C LEU A 93 9.41 -0.14 -0.62
N ASP A 94 9.63 0.51 -1.76
CA ASP A 94 10.20 -0.10 -2.95
C ASP A 94 11.65 -0.57 -2.70
N ALA A 95 12.47 0.24 -2.02
CA ALA A 95 13.83 -0.15 -1.64
C ALA A 95 13.82 -1.42 -0.74
N ARG A 96 12.88 -1.51 0.21
CA ARG A 96 12.68 -2.71 1.03
C ARG A 96 12.31 -3.93 0.17
N THR A 97 11.41 -3.77 -0.80
CA THR A 97 11.00 -4.86 -1.71
C THR A 97 12.17 -5.35 -2.56
N LYS A 98 12.93 -4.42 -3.16
CA LYS A 98 14.14 -4.75 -3.96
C LYS A 98 15.23 -5.43 -3.13
N ASP A 99 15.38 -5.05 -1.88
CA ASP A 99 16.31 -5.72 -0.96
C ASP A 99 15.86 -7.16 -0.64
N ARG A 100 14.56 -7.39 -0.44
CA ARG A 100 13.99 -8.75 -0.26
C ARG A 100 14.15 -9.61 -1.51
N GLN A 101 13.93 -9.04 -2.70
CA GLN A 101 14.20 -9.69 -3.99
C GLN A 101 15.66 -10.12 -4.10
N ARG A 102 16.60 -9.21 -3.80
CA ARG A 102 18.04 -9.50 -3.85
C ARG A 102 18.45 -10.64 -2.92
N ARG A 103 17.78 -10.77 -1.77
CA ARG A 103 17.99 -11.85 -0.80
C ARG A 103 17.24 -13.14 -1.15
N GLY A 104 16.38 -13.13 -2.17
CA GLY A 104 15.58 -14.29 -2.59
C GLY A 104 14.44 -14.63 -1.63
N VAL A 105 14.01 -13.67 -0.79
CA VAL A 105 12.97 -13.87 0.24
C VAL A 105 11.68 -13.09 -0.05
N GLU A 106 11.58 -12.42 -1.20
CA GLU A 106 10.34 -11.78 -1.64
C GLU A 106 9.22 -12.82 -1.78
N GLY A 107 8.01 -12.49 -1.34
CA GLY A 107 6.90 -13.44 -1.37
C GLY A 107 7.03 -14.58 -0.36
N THR A 108 7.80 -14.37 0.71
CA THR A 108 7.88 -15.29 1.86
C THR A 108 7.79 -14.53 3.18
N HIS A 109 7.60 -15.24 4.28
CA HIS A 109 7.73 -14.69 5.64
C HIS A 109 9.17 -14.64 6.16
N GLN A 110 10.16 -15.02 5.35
CA GLN A 110 11.56 -15.01 5.75
C GLN A 110 12.10 -13.57 5.74
N THR A 111 13.01 -13.27 6.67
CA THR A 111 13.67 -11.96 6.75
C THR A 111 14.90 -11.89 5.90
#